data_AF-A0A841RPI7-F1
#
_entry.id   AF-A0A841RPI7-F1
#
_cell.length_a   1.000
_cell.length_b   1.000
_cell.length_c   1.000
_cell.angle_alpha   90.00
_cell.angle_beta   90.00
_cell.angle_gamma   90.00
#
_symmetry.space_group_name_H-M   'P 1'
#
loop_
_entity.id
_entity.type
_entity.pdbx_description
1 polymer ?
#
loop_
_entity_poly.entity_id
_entity_poly.type
_entity_poly.pdbx_seq_one_letter_code
_entity_poly.pdbx_strand_id
1 'polypeptide(L)'
;MKFPKVTVAFITSGVLAFLLPIILPVFPEFTYFQNVFMYALYAPPLIFTYGILTSSLSDYLSRKPNYQHKRLVSFMFHVLFGIAFILPYGIIFDPSIFTEGIMNFATISGTFSAVVYFVINKIVSKIN
;
A
#
# COMPACT_ATOMS: atom_id res chain seq x y z
N MET A 1 5.50 -19.90 6.20
CA MET A 1 6.25 -18.93 7.05
C MET A 1 5.42 -18.58 8.29
N LYS A 2 6.03 -18.37 9.46
CA LYS A 2 5.28 -18.11 10.73
C LYS A 2 4.50 -16.79 10.75
N PHE A 3 4.91 -15.79 9.97
CA PHE A 3 4.25 -14.47 9.89
C PHE A 3 4.15 -13.98 8.43
N PRO A 4 3.19 -14.51 7.64
CA PRO A 4 3.11 -14.20 6.21
C PRO A 4 2.89 -12.70 5.95
N LYS A 5 2.05 -12.02 6.76
CA LYS A 5 1.78 -10.58 6.59
C LYS A 5 2.99 -9.70 6.87
N VAL A 6 3.77 -10.02 7.91
CA VAL A 6 5.02 -9.30 8.23
C VAL A 6 6.04 -9.48 7.11
N THR A 7 6.13 -10.69 6.56
CA THR A 7 7.01 -10.98 5.41
C THR A 7 6.59 -10.18 4.18
N VAL A 8 5.29 -10.16 3.88
CA VAL A 8 4.75 -9.39 2.76
C VAL A 8 5.03 -7.90 2.95
N ALA A 9 4.80 -7.36 4.14
CA ALA A 9 5.12 -5.97 4.46
C ALA A 9 6.59 -5.66 4.23
N PHE A 10 7.51 -6.49 4.74
CA PHE A 10 8.95 -6.33 4.54
C PHE A 10 9.35 -6.32 3.06
N ILE A 11 8.89 -7.30 2.27
CA ILE A 11 9.19 -7.37 0.84
C ILE A 11 8.58 -6.18 0.10
N THR A 12 7.33 -5.81 0.43
CA THR A 12 6.63 -4.67 -0.18
C THR A 12 7.37 -3.37 0.10
N SER A 13 7.82 -3.15 1.33
CA SER A 13 8.63 -1.98 1.71
C SER A 13 9.92 -1.90 0.90
N GLY A 14 10.64 -3.02 0.75
CA GLY A 14 11.83 -3.07 -0.09
C GLY A 14 11.52 -2.74 -1.56
N VAL A 15 10.50 -3.39 -2.13
CA VAL A 15 10.09 -3.16 -3.53
C VAL A 15 9.67 -1.70 -3.77
N LEU A 16 8.82 -1.15 -2.90
CA LEU A 16 8.31 0.21 -3.05
C LEU A 16 9.39 1.28 -2.85
N ALA A 17 10.40 1.03 -1.99
CA ALA A 17 11.53 1.94 -1.83
C ALA A 17 12.25 2.21 -3.16
N PHE A 18 12.32 1.22 -4.06
CA PHE A 18 12.93 1.38 -5.38
C PHE A 18 11.93 1.77 -6.48
N LEU A 19 10.69 1.29 -6.42
CA LEU A 19 9.69 1.55 -7.48
C LEU A 19 9.07 2.94 -7.39
N LEU A 20 8.71 3.41 -6.19
CA LEU A 20 8.00 4.69 -6.04
C LEU A 20 8.81 5.88 -6.55
N PRO A 21 10.13 6.03 -6.29
CA PRO A 21 10.91 7.13 -6.85
C PRO A 21 10.91 7.24 -8.38
N ILE A 22 10.68 6.13 -9.09
CA ILE A 22 10.63 6.12 -10.57
C ILE A 22 9.34 6.78 -11.07
N ILE A 23 8.25 6.58 -10.34
CA ILE A 23 6.89 6.98 -10.76
C ILE A 23 6.55 8.36 -10.16
N LEU A 24 6.89 8.56 -8.89
CA LEU A 24 6.60 9.76 -8.10
C LEU A 24 7.83 10.09 -7.23
N PRO A 25 8.81 10.84 -7.73
CA PRO A 25 9.85 11.39 -6.87
C PRO A 25 9.20 12.40 -5.90
N VAL A 26 9.40 12.20 -4.59
CA VAL A 26 8.87 13.11 -3.55
C VAL A 26 9.61 14.45 -3.58
N PHE A 27 10.92 14.38 -3.84
CA PHE A 27 11.80 15.53 -3.95
C PHE A 27 12.39 15.54 -5.38
N PRO A 28 11.83 16.32 -6.31
CA PRO A 28 12.29 16.37 -7.70
C PRO A 28 13.76 16.79 -7.85
N GLU A 29 14.27 17.57 -6.91
CA GLU A 29 15.66 18.03 -6.83
C GLU A 29 16.64 16.97 -6.28
N PHE A 30 16.14 15.90 -5.66
CA PHE A 30 16.97 14.81 -5.15
C PHE A 30 17.35 13.84 -6.25
N THR A 31 18.56 13.29 -6.17
CA THR A 31 18.95 12.13 -6.97
C THR A 31 18.02 10.94 -6.71
N TYR A 32 17.97 9.99 -7.65
CA TYR A 32 17.17 8.77 -7.51
C TYR A 32 17.44 8.05 -6.17
N PHE A 33 18.71 7.85 -5.80
CA PHE A 33 19.07 7.15 -4.56
C PHE A 33 18.71 7.93 -3.30
N GLN A 34 18.73 9.27 -3.35
CA GLN A 34 18.22 10.09 -2.25
C GLN A 34 16.70 9.90 -2.08
N ASN A 35 15.93 9.87 -3.18
CA ASN A 35 14.50 9.54 -3.11
C ASN A 35 14.26 8.10 -2.61
N VAL A 36 15.05 7.11 -3.06
CA VAL A 36 14.99 5.73 -2.54
C VAL A 36 15.18 5.71 -1.03
N PHE A 37 16.18 6.44 -0.53
CA PHE A 37 16.43 6.56 0.90
C PHE A 37 15.23 7.16 1.65
N MET A 38 14.62 8.22 1.11
CA MET A 38 13.41 8.81 1.70
C MET A 38 12.25 7.82 1.76
N TYR A 39 11.97 7.09 0.67
CA TYR A 39 10.94 6.06 0.69
C TYR A 39 11.27 4.90 1.64
N ALA A 40 12.53 4.47 1.70
CA ALA A 40 12.97 3.44 2.63
C ALA A 40 12.81 3.87 4.10
N LEU A 41 12.86 5.17 4.40
CA LEU A 41 12.68 5.69 5.74
C LEU A 41 11.20 5.80 6.13
N TYR A 42 10.36 6.34 5.23
CA TYR A 42 8.98 6.71 5.56
C TYR A 42 7.92 5.69 5.13
N ALA A 43 8.15 4.90 4.08
CA ALA A 43 7.17 3.91 3.62
C ALA A 43 7.02 2.71 4.57
N PRO A 44 8.09 2.11 5.16
CA PRO A 44 7.93 0.93 5.99
C PRO A 44 7.02 1.13 7.21
N PRO A 45 7.12 2.21 8.01
CA PRO A 45 6.19 2.42 9.12
C PRO A 45 4.72 2.41 8.68
N LEU A 46 4.40 3.03 7.54
CA LEU A 46 3.05 3.04 6.98
C LEU A 46 2.60 1.65 6.50
N ILE A 47 3.49 0.91 5.83
CA ILE A 47 3.17 -0.44 5.32
C ILE A 47 2.97 -1.43 6.47
N PHE A 48 3.82 -1.38 7.50
CA PHE A 48 3.73 -2.27 8.66
C PHE A 48 2.52 -1.96 9.54
N THR A 49 2.08 -0.71 9.62
CA THR A 49 0.89 -0.32 10.38
C THR A 49 -0.36 -0.47 9.50
N TYR A 50 -0.57 0.46 8.57
CA TYR A 50 -1.76 0.53 7.74
C TYR A 50 -1.87 -0.64 6.76
N GLY A 51 -0.78 -1.00 6.09
CA GLY A 51 -0.77 -2.05 5.07
C GLY A 51 -1.11 -3.44 5.63
N ILE A 52 -0.52 -3.84 6.76
CA ILE A 52 -0.83 -5.12 7.42
C ILE A 52 -2.29 -5.17 7.87
N LEU A 53 -2.78 -4.10 8.52
CA LEU A 53 -4.14 -4.03 9.04
C LEU A 53 -5.18 -4.12 7.92
N THR A 54 -5.05 -3.28 6.91
CA THR A 54 -6.00 -3.24 5.78
C THR A 54 -5.94 -4.50 4.93
N SER A 55 -4.75 -5.10 4.77
CA SER A 55 -4.63 -6.38 4.09
C SER A 55 -5.35 -7.51 4.83
N SER A 56 -5.23 -7.55 6.16
CA SER A 56 -5.90 -8.54 7.00
C SER A 56 -7.41 -8.33 7.00
N LEU A 57 -7.87 -7.07 7.04
CA LEU A 57 -9.28 -6.71 6.94
C LEU A 57 -9.86 -7.08 5.57
N SER A 58 -9.13 -6.84 4.49
CA SER A 58 -9.53 -7.23 3.12
C SER A 58 -9.72 -8.75 3.01
N ASP A 59 -8.78 -9.53 3.54
CA ASP A 59 -8.89 -10.99 3.56
C ASP A 59 -10.10 -11.43 4.38
N TYR A 60 -10.33 -10.84 5.55
CA TYR A 60 -11.51 -11.13 6.38
C TYR A 60 -12.83 -10.83 5.66
N LEU A 61 -12.97 -9.63 5.10
CA LEU A 61 -14.20 -9.21 4.41
C LEU A 61 -14.47 -10.04 3.15
N SER A 62 -13.43 -10.46 2.43
CA SER A 62 -13.57 -11.28 1.23
C SER A 62 -14.02 -12.72 1.49
N ARG A 63 -13.93 -13.21 2.73
CA ARG A 63 -14.32 -14.59 3.10
C ARG A 63 -15.81 -14.78 3.34
N LYS A 64 -16.62 -13.70 3.30
CA LYS A 64 -18.07 -13.80 3.49
C LYS A 64 -18.69 -14.81 2.50
N PRO A 65 -19.66 -15.65 2.96
CA PRO A 65 -20.17 -16.78 2.18
C PRO A 65 -20.85 -16.38 0.88
N ASN A 66 -21.38 -15.16 0.79
CA ASN A 66 -22.16 -14.69 -0.36
C ASN A 66 -21.30 -14.27 -1.58
N TYR A 67 -19.97 -14.22 -1.44
CA TYR A 67 -19.09 -13.79 -2.53
C TYR A 67 -18.62 -14.98 -3.38
N GLN A 68 -19.10 -15.04 -4.62
CA GLN A 68 -18.68 -16.04 -5.61
C GLN A 68 -17.20 -15.87 -6.03
N HIS A 69 -16.71 -14.62 -6.11
CA HIS A 69 -15.36 -14.30 -6.57
C HIS A 69 -14.47 -13.75 -5.45
N LYS A 70 -14.23 -14.53 -4.39
CA LYS A 70 -13.49 -14.10 -3.18
C LYS A 70 -12.14 -13.43 -3.49
N ARG A 71 -11.41 -13.91 -4.50
CA ARG A 71 -10.12 -13.33 -4.91
C ARG A 71 -10.26 -11.93 -5.51
N LEU A 72 -11.24 -11.72 -6.37
CA LEU A 72 -11.53 -10.40 -6.96
C LEU A 72 -12.00 -9.44 -5.87
N VAL A 73 -12.90 -9.90 -4.99
CA VAL A 73 -13.39 -9.10 -3.86
C VAL A 73 -12.26 -8.69 -2.91
N SER A 74 -11.34 -9.60 -2.59
CA SER A 74 -10.13 -9.29 -1.81
C SER A 74 -9.27 -8.23 -2.49
N PHE A 75 -9.05 -8.33 -3.81
CA PHE A 75 -8.33 -7.31 -4.57
C PHE A 75 -9.03 -5.95 -4.52
N MET A 76 -10.35 -5.91 -4.75
CA MET A 76 -11.13 -4.68 -4.69
C MET A 76 -11.05 -4.04 -3.31
N PHE A 77 -11.15 -4.82 -2.23
CA PHE A 77 -10.96 -4.28 -0.88
C PHE A 77 -9.54 -3.74 -0.64
N HIS A 78 -8.50 -4.38 -1.17
CA HIS A 78 -7.14 -3.84 -1.09
C HIS A 78 -7.03 -2.48 -1.78
N VAL A 79 -7.55 -2.37 -3.02
CA VAL A 79 -7.53 -1.11 -3.76
C VAL A 79 -8.36 -0.05 -3.04
N LEU A 80 -9.56 -0.39 -2.58
CA LEU A 80 -10.42 0.52 -1.82
C LEU A 80 -9.75 1.00 -0.54
N PHE A 81 -9.05 0.13 0.20
CA PHE A 81 -8.28 0.56 1.37
C PHE A 81 -7.04 1.38 0.99
N GLY A 82 -6.38 1.05 -0.12
CA GLY A 82 -5.30 1.89 -0.68
C GLY A 82 -5.77 3.31 -0.99
N ILE A 83 -6.96 3.45 -1.60
CA ILE A 83 -7.59 4.74 -1.85
C ILE A 83 -8.00 5.39 -0.52
N ALA A 84 -8.63 4.63 0.39
CA ALA A 84 -9.10 5.13 1.68
C ALA A 84 -7.96 5.59 2.60
N PHE A 85 -6.69 5.26 2.31
CA PHE A 85 -5.52 5.82 2.98
C PHE A 85 -5.48 7.35 2.94
N ILE A 86 -6.08 7.95 1.90
CA ILE A 86 -6.24 9.39 1.76
C ILE A 86 -6.92 10.03 2.98
N LEU A 87 -7.84 9.31 3.64
CA LEU A 87 -8.62 9.83 4.76
C LEU A 87 -7.76 10.04 6.01
N PRO A 88 -7.14 9.00 6.61
CA PRO A 88 -6.29 9.21 7.78
C PRO A 88 -5.07 10.09 7.45
N TYR A 89 -4.50 9.96 6.24
CA TYR A 89 -3.35 10.78 5.87
C TYR A 89 -3.73 12.26 5.70
N GLY A 90 -4.81 12.56 4.98
CA GLY A 90 -5.25 13.94 4.73
C GLY A 90 -5.75 14.67 5.98
N ILE A 91 -6.35 13.95 6.93
CA ILE A 91 -6.78 14.55 8.20
C ILE A 91 -5.58 14.93 9.09
N ILE A 92 -4.52 14.11 9.09
CA ILE A 92 -3.42 14.22 10.07
C ILE A 92 -2.23 15.00 9.50
N PHE A 93 -1.89 14.78 8.23
CA PHE A 93 -0.61 15.24 7.65
C PHE A 93 -0.78 16.26 6.53
N ASP A 94 -1.77 16.10 5.65
CA ASP A 94 -1.92 16.96 4.47
C ASP A 94 -3.39 17.20 4.07
N PRO A 95 -4.04 18.24 4.62
CA PRO A 95 -5.42 18.57 4.29
C PRO A 95 -5.65 19.00 2.83
N SER A 96 -4.59 19.33 2.07
CA SER A 96 -4.69 19.74 0.66
C SER A 96 -5.36 18.67 -0.23
N ILE A 97 -5.30 17.42 0.22
CA ILE A 97 -6.02 16.26 -0.32
C ILE A 97 -7.50 16.52 -0.58
N PHE A 98 -8.19 17.25 0.30
CA PHE A 98 -9.62 17.51 0.14
C PHE A 98 -9.92 18.52 -0.97
N THR A 99 -8.88 19.23 -1.45
CA THR A 99 -8.95 20.13 -2.60
C THR A 99 -8.40 19.52 -3.88
N GLU A 100 -7.31 18.75 -3.82
CA GLU A 100 -6.67 18.11 -4.99
C GLU A 100 -7.37 16.80 -5.41
N GLY A 101 -8.10 16.18 -4.49
CA GLY A 101 -8.91 14.99 -4.74
C GLY A 101 -8.09 13.75 -5.12
N ILE A 102 -8.60 12.98 -6.07
CA ILE A 102 -8.06 11.65 -6.42
C ILE A 102 -6.67 11.70 -7.09
N MET A 103 -6.24 12.87 -7.57
CA MET A 103 -4.94 13.05 -8.23
C MET A 103 -3.81 13.41 -7.26
N ASN A 104 -4.10 13.58 -5.97
CA ASN A 104 -3.09 13.87 -4.97
C ASN A 104 -2.07 12.73 -4.82
N PHE A 105 -0.84 13.10 -4.47
CA PHE A 105 0.29 12.20 -4.24
C PHE A 105 -0.05 11.00 -3.34
N ALA A 106 -0.73 11.22 -2.21
CA ALA A 106 -1.05 10.17 -1.25
C ALA A 106 -2.04 9.15 -1.83
N THR A 107 -2.98 9.62 -2.65
CA THR A 107 -3.96 8.75 -3.32
C THR A 107 -3.27 7.84 -4.32
N ILE A 108 -2.41 8.40 -5.18
CA ILE A 108 -1.71 7.64 -6.21
C ILE A 108 -0.72 6.66 -5.58
N SER A 109 0.12 7.15 -4.66
CA SER A 109 1.12 6.33 -3.98
C SER A 109 0.48 5.27 -3.09
N GLY A 110 -0.58 5.58 -2.35
CA GLY A 110 -1.33 4.65 -1.51
C GLY A 110 -2.01 3.55 -2.33
N THR A 111 -2.68 3.92 -3.43
CA THR A 111 -3.32 2.96 -4.35
C THR A 111 -2.30 2.04 -5.00
N PHE A 112 -1.21 2.60 -5.54
CA PHE A 112 -0.14 1.81 -6.16
C PHE A 112 0.50 0.86 -5.14
N SER A 113 0.78 1.36 -3.93
CA SER A 113 1.32 0.55 -2.83
C SER A 113 0.40 -0.60 -2.44
N ALA A 114 -0.92 -0.37 -2.41
CA ALA A 114 -1.89 -1.43 -2.12
C ALA A 114 -1.94 -2.52 -3.20
N VAL A 115 -1.80 -2.14 -4.49
CA VAL A 115 -1.68 -3.09 -5.60
C VAL A 115 -0.41 -3.94 -5.45
N VAL A 116 0.74 -3.29 -5.23
CA VAL A 116 2.03 -3.98 -5.03
C VAL A 116 1.96 -4.93 -3.83
N TYR A 117 1.42 -4.46 -2.70
CA TYR A 117 1.23 -5.26 -1.50
C TYR A 117 0.36 -6.48 -1.79
N PHE A 118 -0.76 -6.31 -2.51
CA PHE A 118 -1.65 -7.42 -2.86
C PHE A 118 -0.94 -8.46 -3.73
N VAL A 119 -0.17 -8.04 -4.73
CA VAL A 119 0.58 -8.94 -5.62
C VAL A 119 1.58 -9.76 -4.80
N ILE A 120 2.37 -9.10 -3.95
CA ILE A 120 3.35 -9.77 -3.07
C ILE A 120 2.62 -10.70 -2.09
N ASN A 121 1.50 -10.27 -1.51
CA ASN A 121 0.68 -11.10 -0.63
C ASN A 121 0.25 -12.40 -1.32
N LYS A 122 -0.13 -12.34 -2.60
CA LYS A 122 -0.52 -13.54 -3.37
C LYS A 122 0.67 -14.44 -3.69
N ILE A 123 1.84 -13.88 -3.99
CA ILE A 123 3.05 -14.67 -4.25
C ILE A 123 3.46 -15.41 -2.97
N VAL A 124 3.61 -14.69 -1.86
CA VAL A 124 4.04 -15.25 -0.56
C VAL A 124 3.00 -16.24 -0.01
N SER A 125 1.70 -15.95 -0.16
CA SER A 125 0.65 -16.84 0.34
C SER A 125 0.41 -18.07 -0.52
N LYS A 126 0.85 -18.09 -1.80
CA LYS A 126 0.82 -19.31 -2.65
C LYS A 126 1.98 -20.28 -2.35
N ILE A 127 3.03 -19.79 -1.71
CA ILE A 127 4.22 -20.60 -1.33
C ILE A 127 3.94 -21.41 -0.04
N ASN A 128 2.73 -21.30 0.54
CA ASN A 128 2.26 -22.13 1.65
C ASN A 128 0.94 -22.81 1.29
#